data_AF-A0AAN9GJ04-F1
#
_entry.id   AF-A0AAN9GJ04-F1
#
_cell.length_a   1.000
_cell.length_b   1.000
_cell.length_c   1.000
_cell.angle_alpha   90.00
_cell.angle_beta   90.00
_cell.angle_gamma   90.00
#
_symmetry.space_group_name_H-M   'P 1'
#
loop_
_entity.id
_entity.type
_entity.pdbx_description
1 polymer ?
#
loop_
_entity_poly.entity_id
_entity_poly.type
_entity_poly.pdbx_seq_one_letter_code
_entity_poly.pdbx_strand_id
1 'polypeptide(L)'
;MDKRASARVLEGHSPVNRYELLALEQLNQGLTEERMVLAFQALDELIPKLGVYSRLFSRLRDDFFKAVYSDELTGVSDPSDKEGGGGFIQRLPYFILVKRVYDERHEQTEELKEQLDIVKKRLFDKHKQFEHSQTDAGRLQEHIEHLNHTMEDLQQVIEDKDGEISRLEQEMEDNQKNADNVQHQLQCDIADLKESLSEAKQEIEFLTQFKKGYDDMYYAFMDKESEGEEIVKKKQKPAVSTKYAYTLTDIESANRMEEQILTVLNTAVEEFDKFLEGHKQELSEKVVNQEMTEAEMDLQEIELNEADQELEVVQQRFELTVSSMLSELELLRKHNNMLMEQMQTLEESKPQV
;
A
#
# COMPACT_ATOMS: atom_id res chain seq x y z
N MET A 1 75.23 21.28 -30.04
CA MET A 1 76.12 22.08 -30.91
C MET A 1 75.35 23.35 -31.22
N ASP A 2 75.70 24.58 -30.83
CA ASP A 2 76.92 25.13 -30.27
C ASP A 2 76.57 26.21 -29.23
N LYS A 3 77.00 26.03 -27.98
CA LYS A 3 76.91 27.05 -26.90
C LYS A 3 78.18 27.90 -26.80
N ARG A 4 79.02 27.94 -27.85
CA ARG A 4 80.39 28.52 -27.79
C ARG A 4 80.62 29.71 -28.73
N ALA A 5 79.58 30.30 -29.31
CA ALA A 5 79.71 31.52 -30.12
C ALA A 5 79.32 32.82 -29.40
N SER A 6 78.72 32.76 -28.19
CA SER A 6 78.17 33.96 -27.52
C SER A 6 79.13 34.76 -26.62
N ALA A 7 80.43 34.45 -26.61
CA ALA A 7 81.37 35.04 -25.63
C ALA A 7 82.38 36.04 -26.20
N ARG A 8 82.28 36.44 -27.47
CA ARG A 8 83.18 37.44 -28.05
C ARG A 8 82.40 38.38 -28.96
N VAL A 9 82.07 39.55 -28.41
CA VAL A 9 81.96 40.90 -29.02
C VAL A 9 80.89 41.67 -28.23
N LEU A 10 81.23 42.14 -27.03
CA LEU A 10 80.41 43.12 -26.29
C LEU A 10 81.31 44.07 -25.48
N GLU A 11 82.33 44.64 -26.12
CA GLU A 11 83.04 45.82 -25.62
C GLU A 11 82.90 46.94 -26.66
N GLY A 12 81.71 47.50 -26.72
CA GLY A 12 81.42 48.64 -27.58
C GLY A 12 80.01 49.13 -27.33
N HIS A 13 79.85 50.38 -26.91
CA HIS A 13 78.57 51.10 -26.82
C HIS A 13 78.02 51.40 -28.22
N SER A 14 77.81 50.36 -29.04
CA SER A 14 77.11 50.46 -30.31
C SER A 14 75.63 50.19 -30.07
N PRO A 15 74.71 51.05 -30.56
CA PRO A 15 73.26 50.82 -30.43
C PRO A 15 72.83 49.48 -31.05
N VAL A 16 73.58 48.95 -32.01
CA VAL A 16 73.32 47.65 -32.65
C VAL A 16 73.40 46.50 -31.64
N ASN A 17 74.41 46.50 -30.76
CA ASN A 17 74.58 45.44 -29.76
C ASN A 17 73.43 45.42 -28.74
N ARG A 18 72.80 46.57 -28.47
CA ARG A 18 71.65 46.69 -27.56
C ARG A 18 70.40 46.03 -28.16
N TYR A 19 70.10 46.30 -29.43
CA TYR A 19 68.94 45.71 -30.09
C TYR A 19 69.13 44.22 -30.39
N GLU A 20 70.35 43.79 -30.67
CA GLU A 20 70.67 42.37 -30.87
C GLU A 20 70.46 41.56 -29.58
N LEU A 21 70.87 42.10 -28.43
CA LEU A 21 70.67 41.47 -27.11
C LEU A 21 69.18 41.39 -26.74
N LEU A 22 68.43 42.48 -26.92
CA LEU A 22 66.98 42.51 -26.65
C LEU A 22 66.17 41.60 -27.59
N ALA A 23 66.57 41.49 -28.86
CA ALA A 23 65.92 40.60 -29.81
C ALA A 23 66.19 39.11 -29.51
N LEU A 24 67.38 38.78 -28.98
CA LEU A 24 67.75 37.43 -28.56
C LEU A 24 67.05 37.00 -27.28
N GLU A 25 66.82 37.91 -26.33
CA GLU A 25 66.07 37.64 -25.09
C GLU A 25 64.60 37.30 -25.35
N GLN A 26 63.99 37.91 -26.37
CA GLN A 26 62.57 37.72 -26.71
C GLN A 26 62.32 36.62 -27.76
N LEU A 27 63.32 35.82 -28.14
CA LEU A 27 63.20 34.84 -29.23
C LEU A 27 62.20 33.70 -28.91
N ASN A 28 62.00 33.38 -27.63
CA ASN A 28 61.23 32.21 -27.18
C ASN A 28 59.73 32.48 -26.92
N GLN A 29 59.26 33.73 -27.02
CA GLN A 29 57.89 34.12 -26.61
C GLN A 29 56.90 34.38 -27.77
N GLY A 30 57.27 34.04 -29.02
CA GLY A 30 56.41 34.29 -30.18
C GLY A 30 56.37 35.77 -30.63
N LEU A 31 55.32 36.19 -31.34
CA LEU A 31 55.09 37.61 -31.65
C LEU A 31 54.38 38.28 -30.47
N THR A 32 55.07 39.19 -29.78
CA THR A 32 54.52 40.01 -28.70
C THR A 32 54.47 41.48 -29.10
N GLU A 33 53.61 42.26 -28.46
CA GLU A 33 53.50 43.71 -28.71
C GLU A 33 54.83 44.42 -28.47
N GLU A 34 55.46 44.14 -27.34
CA GLU A 34 56.75 44.71 -26.94
C GLU A 34 57.84 44.43 -27.98
N ARG A 35 57.85 43.23 -28.55
CA ARG A 35 58.81 42.85 -29.59
C ARG A 35 58.59 43.63 -30.89
N MET A 36 57.35 43.86 -31.28
CA MET A 36 57.02 44.67 -32.46
C MET A 36 57.35 46.14 -32.26
N VAL A 37 57.07 46.68 -31.07
CA VAL A 37 57.46 48.05 -30.70
C VAL A 37 58.99 48.21 -30.74
N LEU A 38 59.74 47.27 -30.17
CA LEU A 38 61.21 47.27 -30.23
C LEU A 38 61.74 47.16 -31.67
N ALA A 39 61.11 46.35 -32.52
CA ALA A 39 61.50 46.22 -33.92
C ALA A 39 61.28 47.52 -34.71
N PHE A 40 60.15 48.22 -34.49
CA PHE A 40 59.90 49.53 -35.12
C PHE A 40 60.81 50.62 -34.56
N GLN A 41 61.14 50.62 -33.26
CA GLN A 41 62.13 51.53 -32.68
C GLN A 41 63.53 51.32 -33.28
N ALA A 42 63.96 50.07 -33.44
CA ALA A 42 65.22 49.75 -34.09
C ALA A 42 65.26 50.23 -35.55
N LEU A 43 64.15 50.05 -36.29
CA LEU A 43 64.01 50.58 -37.65
C LEU A 43 64.09 52.11 -37.68
N ASP A 44 63.38 52.79 -36.78
CA ASP A 44 63.36 54.25 -36.68
C ASP A 44 64.76 54.84 -36.35
N GLU A 45 65.59 54.12 -35.59
CA GLU A 45 66.99 54.51 -35.31
C GLU A 45 67.97 54.22 -36.45
N LEU A 46 67.69 53.20 -37.27
CA LEU A 46 68.55 52.78 -38.38
C LEU A 46 68.25 53.56 -39.67
N ILE A 47 66.99 53.89 -39.94
CA ILE A 47 66.53 54.59 -41.15
C ILE A 47 67.29 55.90 -41.44
N PRO A 48 67.57 56.78 -40.45
CA PRO A 48 68.34 58.01 -40.68
C PRO A 48 69.79 57.76 -41.08
N LYS A 49 70.36 56.61 -40.67
CA LYS A 49 71.77 56.24 -40.90
C LYS A 49 71.99 55.59 -42.28
N LEU A 50 70.92 55.28 -43.03
CA LEU A 50 70.97 54.62 -44.34
C LEU A 50 71.18 55.56 -45.54
N GLY A 51 71.30 56.88 -45.30
CA GLY A 51 71.62 57.86 -46.35
C GLY A 51 70.57 57.89 -47.47
N VAL A 52 70.98 57.67 -48.72
CA VAL A 52 70.09 57.71 -49.91
C VAL A 52 68.93 56.71 -49.86
N TYR A 53 69.08 55.61 -49.13
CA TYR A 53 68.05 54.59 -48.97
C TYR A 53 67.03 54.92 -47.88
N SER A 54 67.26 55.97 -47.08
CA SER A 54 66.38 56.38 -45.99
C SER A 54 64.94 56.56 -46.46
N ARG A 55 64.72 57.22 -47.62
CA ARG A 55 63.38 57.42 -48.19
C ARG A 55 62.66 56.11 -48.56
N LEU A 56 63.38 55.10 -49.03
CA LEU A 56 62.80 53.80 -49.37
C LEU A 56 62.44 53.03 -48.10
N PHE A 57 63.33 52.99 -47.11
CA PHE A 57 63.10 52.28 -45.86
C PHE A 57 62.07 52.96 -44.96
N SER A 58 61.93 54.29 -45.00
CA SER A 58 60.82 55.00 -44.37
C SER A 58 59.48 54.54 -44.94
N ARG A 59 59.37 54.44 -46.27
CA ARG A 59 58.15 53.96 -46.92
C ARG A 59 57.84 52.50 -46.57
N LEU A 60 58.86 51.63 -46.58
CA LEU A 60 58.69 50.24 -46.17
C LEU A 60 58.29 50.10 -44.69
N ARG A 61 58.87 50.93 -43.81
CA ARG A 61 58.49 50.98 -42.39
C ARG A 61 57.03 51.36 -42.23
N ASP A 62 56.55 52.36 -42.96
CA ASP A 62 55.14 52.77 -42.91
C ASP A 62 54.20 51.70 -43.47
N ASP A 63 54.60 51.02 -44.55
CA ASP A 63 53.84 49.91 -45.12
C ASP A 63 53.80 48.70 -44.16
N PHE A 64 54.91 48.37 -43.49
CA PHE A 64 54.95 47.34 -42.44
C PHE A 64 54.15 47.74 -41.21
N PHE A 65 54.16 49.00 -40.81
CA PHE A 65 53.37 49.49 -39.68
C PHE A 65 51.87 49.30 -39.95
N LYS A 66 51.40 49.66 -41.15
CA LYS A 66 50.01 49.43 -41.56
C LYS A 66 49.64 47.95 -41.68
N ALA A 67 50.59 47.09 -42.06
CA ALA A 67 50.36 45.66 -42.14
C ALA A 67 50.23 44.99 -40.76
N VAL A 68 50.93 45.52 -39.75
CA VAL A 68 50.97 44.94 -38.40
C VAL A 68 49.87 45.51 -37.51
N TYR A 69 49.61 46.81 -37.57
CA TYR A 69 48.69 47.51 -36.69
C TYR A 69 47.34 47.76 -37.35
N SER A 70 46.26 47.64 -36.56
CA SER A 70 44.92 47.98 -37.01
C SER A 70 44.76 49.48 -37.29
N ASP A 71 43.87 49.81 -38.22
CA ASP A 71 43.44 51.18 -38.44
C ASP A 71 42.48 51.70 -37.35
N GLU A 72 41.91 50.80 -36.56
CA GLU A 72 41.08 51.11 -35.42
C GLU A 72 41.93 51.58 -34.23
N LEU A 73 41.56 52.75 -33.70
CA LEU A 73 42.13 53.32 -32.48
C LEU A 73 41.43 52.69 -31.27
N THR A 74 42.17 51.88 -30.53
CA THR A 74 41.65 51.22 -29.32
C THR A 74 42.15 51.95 -28.09
N GLY A 75 41.24 52.36 -27.20
CA GLY A 75 41.60 52.85 -25.88
C GLY A 75 41.98 51.66 -25.01
N VAL A 76 43.24 51.61 -24.56
CA VAL A 76 43.66 50.64 -23.54
C VAL A 76 43.56 51.37 -22.20
N SER A 77 42.64 50.93 -21.35
CA SER A 77 42.63 51.29 -19.94
C SER A 77 43.63 50.38 -19.25
N ASP A 78 44.74 50.92 -18.75
CA ASP A 78 45.73 50.13 -18.05
C ASP A 78 45.12 49.62 -16.72
N PRO A 79 45.05 48.30 -16.46
CA PRO A 79 44.39 47.76 -15.26
C PRO A 79 45.09 48.15 -13.95
N SER A 80 46.31 48.69 -14.01
CA SER A 80 47.09 49.11 -12.85
C SER A 80 46.72 50.50 -12.31
N ASP A 81 46.05 51.35 -13.10
CA ASP A 81 45.67 52.70 -12.67
C ASP A 81 44.28 52.69 -12.01
N LYS A 82 44.26 52.19 -10.77
CA LYS A 82 43.22 52.60 -9.83
C LYS A 82 43.48 54.06 -9.49
N GLU A 83 42.58 54.92 -9.98
CA GLU A 83 42.55 56.39 -9.81
C GLU A 83 43.31 57.20 -10.87
N GLY A 84 42.59 57.55 -11.95
CA GLY A 84 42.84 58.81 -12.69
C GLY A 84 43.99 58.83 -13.71
N GLY A 85 44.47 57.68 -14.18
CA GLY A 85 45.47 57.60 -15.26
C GLY A 85 44.86 57.76 -16.65
N GLY A 86 45.36 58.70 -17.44
CA GLY A 86 44.85 59.02 -18.77
C GLY A 86 44.94 57.83 -19.73
N GLY A 87 43.79 57.31 -20.16
CA GLY A 87 43.73 56.32 -21.23
C GLY A 87 44.43 56.85 -22.47
N PHE A 88 45.51 56.19 -22.89
CA PHE A 88 46.19 56.53 -24.12
C PHE A 88 45.55 55.74 -25.27
N ILE A 89 45.35 56.43 -26.39
CA ILE A 89 44.78 55.83 -27.59
C ILE A 89 45.94 55.20 -28.35
N GLN A 90 45.97 53.87 -28.43
CA GLN A 90 47.00 53.14 -29.17
C GLN A 90 46.35 52.25 -30.23
N ARG A 91 47.02 52.10 -31.38
CA ARG A 91 46.65 51.09 -32.37
C ARG A 91 47.15 49.74 -31.88
N LEU A 92 46.27 48.74 -31.83
CA LEU A 92 46.67 47.38 -31.47
C LEU A 92 47.14 46.62 -32.71
N PRO A 93 48.15 45.75 -32.58
CA PRO A 93 48.50 44.81 -33.64
C PRO A 93 47.38 43.82 -33.96
N TYR A 94 47.20 43.49 -35.26
CA TYR A 94 46.17 42.55 -35.72
C TYR A 94 46.26 41.17 -35.04
N PHE A 95 47.47 40.68 -34.74
CA PHE A 95 47.64 39.37 -34.09
C PHE A 95 47.06 39.33 -32.67
N ILE A 96 47.01 40.46 -31.96
CA ILE A 96 46.39 40.56 -30.63
C ILE A 96 44.87 40.49 -30.75
N LEU A 97 44.30 41.21 -31.74
CA LEU A 97 42.86 41.18 -32.01
C LEU A 97 42.41 39.77 -32.42
N VAL A 98 43.19 39.11 -33.28
CA VAL A 98 42.93 37.73 -33.69
C VAL A 98 43.01 36.79 -32.50
N LYS A 99 44.00 36.94 -31.61
CA LYS A 99 44.10 36.15 -30.39
C LYS A 99 42.88 36.34 -29.50
N ARG A 100 42.45 37.59 -29.27
CA ARG A 100 41.24 37.90 -28.49
C ARG A 100 40.00 37.23 -29.06
N VAL A 101 39.80 37.28 -30.37
CA VAL A 101 38.65 36.61 -31.03
C VAL A 101 38.72 35.10 -30.85
N TYR A 102 39.92 34.50 -30.90
CA TYR A 102 40.07 33.07 -30.63
C TYR A 102 39.79 32.72 -29.17
N ASP A 103 40.26 33.54 -28.23
CA ASP A 103 40.02 33.36 -26.80
C ASP A 103 38.51 33.48 -26.49
N GLU A 104 37.82 34.51 -27.00
CA GLU A 104 36.37 34.68 -26.86
C GLU A 104 35.58 33.51 -27.46
N ARG A 105 35.96 33.04 -28.66
CA ARG A 105 35.34 31.86 -29.28
C ARG A 105 35.60 30.59 -28.47
N HIS A 106 36.76 30.47 -27.85
CA HIS A 106 37.09 29.33 -27.03
C HIS A 106 36.23 29.32 -25.77
N GLU A 107 36.10 30.45 -25.07
CA GLU A 107 35.20 30.62 -23.92
C GLU A 107 33.75 30.24 -24.29
N GLN A 108 33.22 30.79 -25.38
CA GLN A 108 31.87 30.44 -25.85
C GLN A 108 31.75 28.94 -26.16
N THR A 109 32.78 28.34 -26.75
CA THR A 109 32.78 26.90 -27.08
C THR A 109 32.75 26.05 -25.81
N GLU A 110 33.49 26.43 -24.77
CA GLU A 110 33.47 25.72 -23.49
C GLU A 110 32.12 25.89 -22.78
N GLU A 111 31.54 27.10 -22.75
CA GLU A 111 30.19 27.33 -22.20
C GLU A 111 29.12 26.47 -22.91
N LEU A 112 29.16 26.41 -24.24
CA LEU A 112 28.24 25.59 -25.04
C LEU A 112 28.43 24.09 -24.77
N LYS A 113 29.66 23.62 -24.55
CA LYS A 113 29.93 22.23 -24.16
C LYS A 113 29.36 21.92 -22.80
N GLU A 114 29.54 22.80 -21.82
CA GLU A 114 28.98 22.63 -20.47
C GLU A 114 27.45 22.56 -20.52
N GLN A 115 26.81 23.47 -21.25
CA GLN A 115 25.35 23.45 -21.43
C GLN A 115 24.88 22.15 -22.09
N LEU A 116 25.60 21.68 -23.12
CA LEU A 116 25.29 20.44 -23.82
C LEU A 116 25.42 19.21 -22.90
N ASP A 117 26.40 19.19 -22.01
CA ASP A 117 26.56 18.11 -21.03
C ASP A 117 25.47 18.15 -19.94
N ILE A 118 25.04 19.34 -19.50
CA ILE A 118 23.89 19.48 -18.59
C ILE A 118 22.62 18.94 -19.25
N VAL A 119 22.36 19.31 -20.52
CA VAL A 119 21.17 18.86 -21.26
C VAL A 119 21.21 17.33 -21.46
N LYS A 120 22.37 16.75 -21.79
CA LYS A 120 22.53 15.29 -21.90
C LYS A 120 22.21 14.58 -20.59
N LYS A 121 22.73 15.07 -19.46
CA LYS A 121 22.44 14.49 -18.14
C LYS A 121 20.95 14.56 -17.84
N ARG A 122 20.33 15.73 -18.04
CA ARG A 122 18.88 15.91 -17.85
C ARG A 122 18.05 14.99 -18.75
N LEU A 123 18.47 14.80 -20.00
CA LEU A 123 17.81 13.88 -20.94
C LEU A 123 17.90 12.44 -20.45
N PHE A 124 19.07 12.01 -19.98
CA PHE A 124 19.28 10.67 -19.45
C PHE A 124 18.45 10.42 -18.19
N ASP A 125 18.43 11.37 -17.25
CA ASP A 125 17.62 11.29 -16.04
C ASP A 125 16.12 11.22 -16.37
N LYS A 126 15.67 12.02 -17.34
CA LYS A 126 14.27 11.99 -17.81
C LYS A 126 13.92 10.68 -18.51
N HIS A 127 14.85 10.12 -19.29
CA HIS A 127 14.64 8.82 -19.91
C HIS A 127 14.53 7.71 -18.86
N LYS A 128 15.39 7.71 -17.84
CA LYS A 128 15.33 6.77 -16.72
C LYS A 128 14.01 6.90 -15.93
N GLN A 129 13.55 8.13 -15.66
CA GLN A 129 12.25 8.36 -15.02
C GLN A 129 11.10 7.85 -15.88
N PHE A 130 11.18 8.04 -17.20
CA PHE A 130 10.17 7.54 -18.13
C PHE A 130 10.13 6.02 -18.16
N GLU A 131 11.28 5.35 -18.23
CA GLU A 131 11.35 3.87 -18.16
C GLU A 131 10.74 3.35 -16.86
N HIS A 132 11.06 3.98 -15.72
CA HIS A 132 10.47 3.58 -14.44
C HIS A 132 8.94 3.75 -14.42
N SER A 133 8.45 4.91 -14.89
CA SER A 133 7.01 5.16 -15.01
C SER A 133 6.33 4.18 -15.97
N GLN A 134 7.01 3.75 -17.03
CA GLN A 134 6.50 2.75 -17.97
C GLN A 134 6.41 1.37 -17.32
N THR A 135 7.43 0.98 -16.54
CA THR A 135 7.38 -0.28 -15.78
C THR A 135 6.28 -0.27 -14.71
N ASP A 136 6.09 0.85 -14.01
CA ASP A 136 5.02 0.99 -13.03
C ASP A 136 3.64 0.94 -13.67
N ALA A 137 3.46 1.57 -14.83
CA ALA A 137 2.22 1.51 -15.60
C ALA A 137 1.91 0.06 -16.03
N GLY A 138 2.91 -0.71 -16.47
CA GLY A 138 2.76 -2.13 -16.80
C GLY A 138 2.31 -2.94 -15.59
N ARG A 139 2.97 -2.78 -14.44
CA ARG A 139 2.61 -3.47 -13.19
C ARG A 139 1.19 -3.13 -12.72
N LEU A 140 0.80 -1.85 -12.80
CA LEU A 140 -0.55 -1.42 -12.45
C LEU A 140 -1.60 -2.02 -13.39
N GLN A 141 -1.28 -2.13 -14.68
CA GLN A 141 -2.17 -2.76 -15.66
C GLN A 141 -2.36 -4.26 -15.35
N GLU A 142 -1.29 -5.00 -15.07
CA GLU A 142 -1.36 -6.41 -14.65
C GLU A 142 -2.20 -6.57 -13.37
N HIS A 143 -2.05 -5.65 -12.41
CA HIS A 143 -2.84 -5.68 -11.18
C HIS A 143 -4.33 -5.42 -11.44
N ILE A 144 -4.66 -4.49 -12.33
CA ILE A 144 -6.05 -4.23 -12.76
C ILE A 144 -6.64 -5.46 -13.46
N GLU A 145 -5.88 -6.12 -14.33
CA GLU A 145 -6.33 -7.33 -15.02
C GLU A 145 -6.59 -8.47 -14.03
N HIS A 146 -5.74 -8.63 -13.02
CA HIS A 146 -5.95 -9.60 -11.95
C HIS A 146 -7.20 -9.27 -11.12
N LEU A 147 -7.38 -8.01 -10.70
CA LEU A 147 -8.57 -7.59 -9.96
C LEU A 147 -9.85 -7.80 -10.77
N ASN A 148 -9.83 -7.52 -12.07
CA ASN A 148 -10.98 -7.77 -12.94
C ASN A 148 -11.33 -9.27 -13.01
N HIS A 149 -10.34 -10.16 -13.11
CA HIS A 149 -10.60 -11.61 -13.04
C HIS A 149 -11.21 -12.00 -11.69
N THR A 150 -10.67 -11.50 -10.58
CA THR A 150 -11.25 -11.81 -9.26
C THR A 150 -12.68 -11.29 -9.11
N MET A 151 -13.00 -10.16 -9.74
CA MET A 151 -14.34 -9.60 -9.74
C MET A 151 -15.31 -10.46 -10.56
N GLU A 152 -14.88 -10.97 -11.72
CA GLU A 152 -15.64 -11.90 -12.54
C GLU A 152 -15.90 -13.22 -11.80
N ASP A 153 -14.87 -13.78 -11.16
CA ASP A 153 -14.97 -15.00 -10.35
C ASP A 153 -15.98 -14.82 -9.19
N LEU A 154 -15.89 -13.70 -8.47
CA LEU A 154 -16.81 -13.39 -7.38
C LEU A 154 -18.25 -13.16 -7.88
N GLN A 155 -18.42 -12.52 -9.03
CA GLN A 155 -19.74 -12.35 -9.66
C GLN A 155 -20.35 -13.71 -10.01
N GLN A 156 -19.56 -14.63 -10.56
CA GLN A 156 -20.03 -15.98 -10.87
C GLN A 156 -20.43 -16.75 -9.60
N VAL A 157 -19.66 -16.63 -8.51
CA VAL A 157 -20.02 -17.23 -7.21
C VAL A 157 -21.33 -16.67 -6.67
N ILE A 158 -21.56 -15.35 -6.82
CA ILE A 158 -22.83 -14.73 -6.40
C ILE A 158 -23.99 -15.29 -7.23
N GLU A 159 -23.84 -15.38 -8.55
CA GLU A 159 -24.89 -15.91 -9.43
C GLU A 159 -25.23 -17.38 -9.09
N ASP A 160 -24.22 -18.21 -8.83
CA ASP A 160 -24.40 -19.59 -8.40
C ASP A 160 -25.14 -19.66 -7.05
N LYS A 161 -24.81 -18.78 -6.10
CA LYS A 161 -25.45 -18.73 -4.78
C LYS A 161 -26.87 -18.22 -4.84
N ASP A 162 -27.16 -17.22 -5.66
CA ASP A 162 -28.52 -16.73 -5.91
C ASP A 162 -29.40 -17.82 -6.55
N GLY A 163 -28.81 -18.62 -7.45
CA GLY A 163 -29.46 -19.81 -8.00
C GLY A 163 -29.77 -20.87 -6.93
N GLU A 164 -28.84 -21.11 -6.02
CA GLU A 164 -29.03 -22.04 -4.88
C GLU A 164 -30.11 -21.55 -3.91
N ILE A 165 -30.13 -20.25 -3.60
CA ILE A 165 -31.18 -19.61 -2.77
C ILE A 165 -32.54 -19.81 -3.43
N SER A 166 -32.67 -19.47 -4.72
CA SER A 166 -33.93 -19.60 -5.45
C SER A 166 -34.46 -21.05 -5.45
N ARG A 167 -33.55 -22.04 -5.57
CA ARG A 167 -33.92 -23.46 -5.48
C ARG A 167 -34.42 -23.83 -4.07
N LEU A 168 -33.70 -23.40 -3.03
CA LEU A 168 -34.07 -23.70 -1.64
C LEU A 168 -35.40 -23.04 -1.24
N GLU A 169 -35.65 -21.82 -1.70
CA GLU A 169 -36.93 -21.13 -1.50
C GLU A 169 -38.09 -21.92 -2.13
N GLN A 170 -37.90 -22.44 -3.34
CA GLN A 170 -38.90 -23.28 -4.00
C GLN A 170 -39.13 -24.60 -3.26
N GLU A 171 -38.06 -25.27 -2.81
CA GLU A 171 -38.19 -26.50 -2.00
C GLU A 171 -38.91 -26.24 -0.67
N MET A 172 -38.67 -25.09 -0.03
CA MET A 172 -39.38 -24.68 1.16
C MET A 172 -40.87 -24.45 0.89
N GLU A 173 -41.22 -23.75 -0.19
CA GLU A 173 -42.61 -23.49 -0.55
C GLU A 173 -43.37 -24.81 -0.83
N ASP A 174 -42.74 -25.74 -1.56
CA ASP A 174 -43.32 -27.06 -1.85
C ASP A 174 -43.48 -27.91 -0.59
N ASN A 175 -42.48 -27.91 0.30
CA ASN A 175 -42.59 -28.59 1.59
C ASN A 175 -43.69 -28.00 2.47
N GLN A 176 -43.85 -26.68 2.47
CA GLN A 176 -44.90 -26.01 3.24
C GLN A 176 -46.30 -26.36 2.70
N LYS A 177 -46.49 -26.35 1.38
CA LYS A 177 -47.74 -26.82 0.74
C LYS A 177 -48.03 -28.28 1.08
N ASN A 178 -47.01 -29.15 1.06
CA ASN A 178 -47.17 -30.55 1.44
C ASN A 178 -47.56 -30.71 2.91
N ALA A 179 -46.93 -29.96 3.81
CA ALA A 179 -47.28 -29.96 5.22
C ALA A 179 -48.72 -29.50 5.46
N ASP A 180 -49.16 -28.42 4.81
CA ASP A 180 -50.52 -27.90 4.90
C ASP A 180 -51.55 -28.92 4.38
N ASN A 181 -51.24 -29.60 3.26
CA ASN A 181 -52.09 -30.66 2.71
C ASN A 181 -52.23 -31.84 3.68
N VAL A 182 -51.12 -32.30 4.26
CA VAL A 182 -51.13 -33.40 5.25
C VAL A 182 -51.88 -32.98 6.51
N GLN A 183 -51.67 -31.75 6.99
CA GLN A 183 -52.39 -31.21 8.14
C GLN A 183 -53.90 -31.18 7.86
N HIS A 184 -54.32 -30.75 6.68
CA HIS A 184 -55.73 -30.73 6.29
C HIS A 184 -56.32 -32.15 6.24
N GLN A 185 -55.62 -33.12 5.66
CA GLN A 185 -56.03 -34.53 5.64
C GLN A 185 -56.23 -35.08 7.06
N LEU A 186 -55.25 -34.87 7.94
CA LEU A 186 -55.34 -35.31 9.35
C LEU A 186 -56.49 -34.62 10.09
N GLN A 187 -56.80 -33.36 9.78
CA GLN A 187 -57.96 -32.67 10.36
C GLN A 187 -59.29 -33.29 9.90
N CYS A 188 -59.41 -33.66 8.63
CA CYS A 188 -60.56 -34.40 8.12
C CYS A 188 -60.69 -35.75 8.83
N ASP A 189 -59.62 -36.53 8.91
CA ASP A 189 -59.62 -37.84 9.59
C ASP A 189 -60.02 -37.72 11.07
N ILE A 190 -59.54 -36.68 11.77
CA ILE A 190 -59.93 -36.40 13.16
C ILE A 190 -61.43 -36.07 13.26
N ALA A 191 -61.98 -35.33 12.29
CA ALA A 191 -63.40 -35.00 12.27
C ALA A 191 -64.25 -36.26 12.08
N ASP A 192 -63.90 -37.10 11.10
CA ASP A 192 -64.59 -38.36 10.81
C ASP A 192 -64.52 -39.33 12.00
N LEU A 193 -63.35 -39.46 12.63
CA LEU A 193 -63.18 -40.29 13.84
C LEU A 193 -64.00 -39.78 15.02
N LYS A 194 -64.12 -38.46 15.20
CA LYS A 194 -64.95 -37.88 16.25
C LYS A 194 -66.43 -38.16 16.01
N GLU A 195 -66.89 -38.09 14.76
CA GLU A 195 -68.26 -38.42 14.38
C GLU A 195 -68.54 -39.91 14.66
N SER A 196 -67.69 -40.80 14.16
CA SER A 196 -67.80 -42.24 14.41
C SER A 196 -67.79 -42.59 15.90
N LEU A 197 -66.94 -41.92 16.69
CA LEU A 197 -66.89 -42.11 18.14
C LEU A 197 -68.18 -41.61 18.84
N SER A 198 -68.78 -40.54 18.33
CA SER A 198 -70.07 -40.05 18.83
C SER A 198 -71.20 -41.04 18.51
N GLU A 199 -71.25 -41.57 17.29
CA GLU A 199 -72.22 -42.60 16.89
C GLU A 199 -72.09 -43.86 17.76
N ALA A 200 -70.87 -44.37 17.93
CA ALA A 200 -70.61 -45.54 18.78
C ALA A 200 -71.01 -45.30 20.25
N LYS A 201 -70.79 -44.08 20.77
CA LYS A 201 -71.25 -43.70 22.12
C LYS A 201 -72.78 -43.72 22.23
N GLN A 202 -73.48 -43.18 21.23
CA GLN A 202 -74.94 -43.22 21.19
C GLN A 202 -75.45 -44.67 21.13
N GLU A 203 -74.83 -45.52 20.31
CA GLU A 203 -75.16 -46.94 20.22
C GLU A 203 -74.94 -47.67 21.56
N ILE A 204 -73.82 -47.42 22.23
CA ILE A 204 -73.56 -47.95 23.58
C ILE A 204 -74.63 -47.47 24.57
N GLU A 205 -75.03 -46.22 24.51
CA GLU A 205 -76.08 -45.67 25.37
C GLU A 205 -77.43 -46.37 25.12
N PHE A 206 -77.82 -46.55 23.85
CA PHE A 206 -79.00 -47.33 23.48
C PHE A 206 -78.91 -48.77 24.00
N LEU A 207 -77.81 -49.47 23.75
CA LEU A 207 -77.59 -50.84 24.22
C LEU A 207 -77.59 -50.93 25.75
N THR A 208 -77.04 -49.93 26.44
CA THR A 208 -77.04 -49.87 27.91
C THR A 208 -78.45 -49.72 28.46
N GLN A 209 -79.31 -48.91 27.81
CA GLN A 209 -80.72 -48.82 28.18
C GLN A 209 -81.45 -50.15 27.97
N PHE A 210 -81.21 -50.82 26.83
CA PHE A 210 -81.75 -52.17 26.59
C PHE A 210 -81.27 -53.18 27.61
N LYS A 211 -79.96 -53.21 27.91
CA LYS A 211 -79.38 -54.08 28.92
C LYS A 211 -79.97 -53.81 30.29
N LYS A 212 -80.11 -52.54 30.69
CA LYS A 212 -80.75 -52.19 31.96
C LYS A 212 -82.18 -52.70 32.04
N GLY A 213 -82.97 -52.56 30.98
CA GLY A 213 -84.31 -53.14 30.93
C GLY A 213 -84.32 -54.66 31.05
N TYR A 214 -83.35 -55.34 30.41
CA TYR A 214 -83.19 -56.79 30.51
C TYR A 214 -82.72 -57.23 31.90
N ASP A 215 -81.74 -56.53 32.48
CA ASP A 215 -81.21 -56.75 33.83
C ASP A 215 -82.32 -56.50 34.86
N ASP A 216 -83.12 -55.43 34.73
CA ASP A 216 -84.26 -55.14 35.61
C ASP A 216 -85.31 -56.27 35.54
N MET A 217 -85.58 -56.83 34.36
CA MET A 217 -86.41 -58.03 34.24
C MET A 217 -85.74 -59.24 34.89
N TYR A 218 -84.46 -59.47 34.63
CA TYR A 218 -83.69 -60.59 35.19
C TYR A 218 -83.63 -60.55 36.72
N TYR A 219 -83.38 -59.38 37.32
CA TYR A 219 -83.39 -59.15 38.77
C TYR A 219 -84.80 -59.13 39.38
N ALA A 220 -85.85 -58.83 38.60
CA ALA A 220 -87.23 -59.08 39.04
C ALA A 220 -87.54 -60.59 39.16
N PHE A 221 -86.76 -61.45 38.51
CA PHE A 221 -86.84 -62.91 38.59
C PHE A 221 -85.74 -63.57 39.44
N MET A 222 -84.68 -62.85 39.81
CA MET A 222 -83.59 -63.34 40.66
C MET A 222 -83.63 -62.66 42.03
N ASP A 223 -83.92 -63.43 43.07
CA ASP A 223 -83.80 -63.00 44.46
C ASP A 223 -82.38 -62.48 44.76
N LYS A 224 -82.33 -61.32 45.42
CA LYS A 224 -81.10 -60.59 45.75
C LYS A 224 -80.18 -61.39 46.68
N GLU A 225 -79.08 -61.90 46.17
CA GLU A 225 -77.85 -62.08 46.95
C GLU A 225 -76.62 -61.86 46.07
N SER A 226 -75.93 -60.73 46.26
CA SER A 226 -74.51 -60.67 46.62
C SER A 226 -73.94 -59.28 46.33
N GLU A 227 -73.73 -58.52 47.42
CA GLU A 227 -72.68 -57.50 47.56
C GLU A 227 -71.34 -58.14 47.14
N GLY A 228 -70.35 -57.50 46.53
CA GLY A 228 -69.84 -56.14 46.68
C GLY A 228 -68.33 -56.28 46.92
N GLU A 229 -67.48 -55.84 45.99
CA GLU A 229 -66.03 -55.77 46.22
C GLU A 229 -65.52 -54.37 45.87
N GLU A 230 -65.20 -53.59 46.92
CA GLU A 230 -64.51 -52.32 46.84
C GLU A 230 -63.00 -52.54 46.61
N ILE A 231 -62.50 -51.96 45.52
CA ILE A 231 -61.08 -51.92 45.18
C ILE A 231 -60.41 -50.75 45.90
N VAL A 232 -59.57 -51.05 46.90
CA VAL A 232 -58.74 -50.07 47.62
C VAL A 232 -57.58 -49.59 46.72
N LYS A 233 -57.65 -48.34 46.26
CA LYS A 233 -56.56 -47.66 45.52
C LYS A 233 -55.44 -47.20 46.47
N LYS A 234 -54.27 -47.85 46.43
CA LYS A 234 -53.02 -47.32 47.02
C LYS A 234 -52.40 -46.27 46.09
N LYS A 235 -52.28 -45.04 46.60
CA LYS A 235 -51.51 -43.95 45.97
C LYS A 235 -50.01 -44.19 46.19
N GLN A 236 -49.30 -44.68 45.17
CA GLN A 236 -47.85 -44.50 45.05
C GLN A 236 -47.61 -43.39 44.02
N LYS A 237 -47.05 -42.26 44.44
CA LYS A 237 -46.39 -41.33 43.51
C LYS A 237 -44.92 -41.78 43.38
N PRO A 238 -44.41 -42.04 42.16
CA PRO A 238 -43.16 -42.77 41.97
C PRO A 238 -41.95 -41.82 41.93
N ALA A 239 -40.79 -42.34 42.36
CA ALA A 239 -39.47 -41.69 42.32
C ALA A 239 -39.07 -41.12 40.94
N VAL A 240 -39.76 -41.52 39.86
CA VAL A 240 -39.60 -41.02 38.49
C VAL A 240 -39.93 -39.53 38.38
N SER A 241 -40.92 -39.03 39.14
CA SER A 241 -41.31 -37.61 39.11
C SER A 241 -40.25 -36.69 39.69
N THR A 242 -39.47 -37.17 40.66
CA THR A 242 -38.41 -36.39 41.30
C THR A 242 -37.15 -36.35 40.44
N LYS A 243 -36.78 -37.48 39.80
CA LYS A 243 -35.65 -37.53 38.86
C LYS A 243 -35.87 -36.62 37.65
N TYR A 244 -37.08 -36.64 37.09
CA TYR A 244 -37.46 -35.77 35.96
C TYR A 244 -37.28 -34.28 36.29
N ALA A 245 -37.67 -33.87 37.50
CA ALA A 245 -37.52 -32.48 37.93
C ALA A 245 -36.04 -32.06 38.08
N TYR A 246 -35.17 -32.96 38.55
CA TYR A 246 -33.74 -32.68 38.65
C TYR A 246 -33.08 -32.58 37.27
N THR A 247 -33.35 -33.51 36.36
CA THR A 247 -32.82 -33.45 34.97
C THR A 247 -33.29 -32.20 34.23
N LEU A 248 -34.53 -31.77 34.43
CA LEU A 248 -35.04 -30.52 33.85
C LEU A 248 -34.28 -29.30 34.38
N THR A 249 -34.01 -29.27 35.69
CA THR A 249 -33.23 -28.18 36.31
C THR A 249 -31.79 -28.16 35.77
N ASP A 250 -31.18 -29.33 35.58
CA ASP A 250 -29.82 -29.45 35.05
C ASP A 250 -29.74 -28.98 33.59
N ILE A 251 -30.75 -29.29 32.75
CA ILE A 251 -30.87 -28.78 31.36
C ILE A 251 -31.00 -27.25 31.35
N GLU A 252 -31.86 -26.68 32.20
CA GLU A 252 -31.99 -25.22 32.32
C GLU A 252 -30.68 -24.56 32.75
N SER A 253 -29.93 -25.20 33.66
CA SER A 253 -28.62 -24.69 34.10
C SER A 253 -27.56 -24.77 32.99
N ALA A 254 -27.59 -25.83 32.17
CA ALA A 254 -26.70 -25.99 31.01
C ALA A 254 -27.01 -24.93 29.95
N ASN A 255 -28.27 -24.71 29.60
CA ASN A 255 -28.67 -23.66 28.65
C ASN A 255 -28.19 -22.27 29.11
N ARG A 256 -28.29 -21.94 30.40
CA ARG A 256 -27.76 -20.69 30.95
C ARG A 256 -26.24 -20.57 30.83
N MET A 257 -25.51 -21.67 31.03
CA MET A 257 -24.06 -21.68 30.84
C MET A 257 -23.69 -21.51 29.36
N GLU A 258 -24.45 -22.09 28.43
CA GLU A 258 -24.26 -21.86 26.99
C GLU A 258 -24.45 -20.38 26.62
N GLU A 259 -25.52 -19.75 27.11
CA GLU A 259 -25.76 -18.30 26.92
C GLU A 259 -24.64 -17.44 27.50
N GLN A 260 -24.09 -17.81 28.65
CA GLN A 260 -22.96 -17.12 29.26
C GLN A 260 -21.69 -17.23 28.41
N ILE A 261 -21.35 -18.43 27.93
CA ILE A 261 -20.18 -18.64 27.05
C ILE A 261 -20.33 -17.83 25.76
N LEU A 262 -21.52 -17.84 25.15
CA LEU A 262 -21.80 -17.03 23.95
C LEU A 262 -21.67 -15.52 24.22
N THR A 263 -22.10 -15.06 25.39
CA THR A 263 -21.94 -13.65 25.78
C THR A 263 -20.47 -13.28 25.90
N VAL A 264 -19.66 -14.12 26.57
CA VAL A 264 -18.21 -13.89 26.73
C VAL A 264 -17.50 -13.96 25.38
N LEU A 265 -17.92 -14.86 24.49
CA LEU A 265 -17.41 -14.96 23.12
C LEU A 265 -17.66 -13.66 22.35
N ASN A 266 -18.89 -13.14 22.39
CA ASN A 266 -19.23 -11.87 21.75
C ASN A 266 -18.42 -10.71 22.32
N THR A 267 -18.25 -10.65 23.65
CA THR A 267 -17.40 -9.63 24.28
C THR A 267 -15.94 -9.74 23.83
N ALA A 268 -15.39 -10.94 23.71
CA ALA A 268 -14.01 -11.14 23.24
C ALA A 268 -13.84 -10.71 21.77
N VAL A 269 -14.84 -10.92 20.92
CA VAL A 269 -14.87 -10.45 19.53
C VAL A 269 -14.95 -8.93 19.49
N GLU A 270 -15.86 -8.32 20.25
CA GLU A 270 -16.00 -6.85 20.32
C GLU A 270 -14.71 -6.16 20.84
N GLU A 271 -14.05 -6.75 21.85
CA GLU A 271 -12.77 -6.25 22.36
C GLU A 271 -11.66 -6.32 21.30
N PHE A 272 -11.62 -7.41 20.52
CA PHE A 272 -10.65 -7.59 19.45
C PHE A 272 -10.91 -6.64 18.27
N ASP A 273 -12.17 -6.49 17.84
CA ASP A 273 -12.55 -5.54 16.79
C ASP A 273 -12.20 -4.10 17.20
N LYS A 274 -12.48 -3.72 18.44
CA LYS A 274 -12.11 -2.41 18.98
C LYS A 274 -10.60 -2.20 19.01
N PHE A 275 -9.84 -3.24 19.33
CA PHE A 275 -8.38 -3.18 19.26
C PHE A 275 -7.90 -2.98 17.82
N LEU A 276 -8.43 -3.73 16.85
CA LEU A 276 -8.09 -3.58 15.43
C LEU A 276 -8.41 -2.19 14.88
N GLU A 277 -9.57 -1.63 15.24
CA GLU A 277 -9.93 -0.26 14.84
C GLU A 277 -8.97 0.77 15.42
N GLY A 278 -8.62 0.65 16.71
CA GLY A 278 -7.66 1.53 17.37
C GLY A 278 -6.25 1.42 16.79
N HIS A 279 -5.77 0.20 16.59
CA HIS A 279 -4.45 -0.09 16.03
C HIS A 279 -4.31 0.43 14.59
N LYS A 280 -5.34 0.23 13.76
CA LYS A 280 -5.40 0.80 12.41
C LYS A 280 -5.37 2.32 12.42
N GLN A 281 -6.06 2.96 13.36
CA GLN A 281 -6.05 4.41 13.48
C GLN A 281 -4.64 4.91 13.86
N GLU A 282 -3.98 4.28 14.83
CA GLU A 282 -2.62 4.62 15.24
C GLU A 282 -1.61 4.49 14.08
N LEU A 283 -1.69 3.39 13.33
CA LEU A 283 -0.88 3.18 12.11
C LEU A 283 -1.14 4.26 11.05
N SER A 284 -2.39 4.67 10.88
CA SER A 284 -2.76 5.70 9.90
C SER A 284 -2.25 7.10 10.28
N GLU A 285 -2.20 7.41 11.58
CA GLU A 285 -1.63 8.67 12.10
C GLU A 285 -0.11 8.70 11.94
N LYS A 286 0.54 7.53 11.96
CA LYS A 286 1.98 7.37 11.72
C LYS A 286 2.35 7.37 10.22
N VAL A 287 1.47 7.68 9.28
CA VAL A 287 1.82 7.68 7.84
C VAL A 287 2.71 8.88 7.46
N VAL A 288 3.95 8.54 7.09
CA VAL A 288 5.09 9.30 6.55
C VAL A 288 4.80 10.75 6.12
N ASN A 289 5.30 11.71 6.92
CA ASN A 289 5.61 13.05 6.45
C ASN A 289 6.90 13.00 5.61
N GLN A 290 6.88 13.57 4.39
CA GLN A 290 8.05 13.62 3.48
C GLN A 290 9.24 14.45 3.99
N GLU A 291 9.14 15.04 5.18
CA GLU A 291 10.14 15.93 5.80
C GLU A 291 10.86 15.30 7.01
N MET A 292 10.65 14.01 7.29
CA MET A 292 11.30 13.36 8.44
C MET A 292 12.80 13.18 8.24
N THR A 293 13.55 13.42 9.30
CA THR A 293 15.00 13.19 9.38
C THR A 293 15.32 11.69 9.47
N GLU A 294 16.56 11.29 9.14
CA GLU A 294 17.01 9.89 9.21
C GLU A 294 16.78 9.25 10.58
N ALA A 295 17.04 10.01 11.66
CA ALA A 295 16.79 9.54 13.02
C ALA A 295 15.29 9.39 13.36
N GLU A 296 14.41 10.17 12.73
CA GLU A 296 12.96 10.05 12.91
C GLU A 296 12.40 8.85 12.13
N MET A 297 12.98 8.53 10.96
CA MET A 297 12.64 7.32 10.20
C MET A 297 13.01 6.05 10.97
N ASP A 298 14.21 6.00 11.55
CA ASP A 298 14.65 4.85 12.37
C ASP A 298 13.73 4.64 13.59
N LEU A 299 13.31 5.74 14.23
CA LEU A 299 12.42 5.69 15.40
C LEU A 299 11.02 5.20 15.02
N GLN A 300 10.51 5.65 13.88
CA GLN A 300 9.23 5.21 13.33
C GLN A 300 9.26 3.73 12.90
N GLU A 301 10.38 3.23 12.36
CA GLU A 301 10.56 1.82 12.04
C GLU A 301 10.53 0.95 13.31
N ILE A 302 11.14 1.42 14.41
CA ILE A 302 11.05 0.75 15.72
C ILE A 302 9.61 0.73 16.22
N GLU A 303 8.91 1.87 16.16
CA GLU A 303 7.50 1.96 16.61
C GLU A 303 6.56 1.08 15.77
N LEU A 304 6.80 0.95 14.47
CA LEU A 304 6.05 0.03 13.60
C LEU A 304 6.29 -1.43 13.99
N ASN A 305 7.56 -1.80 14.22
CA ASN A 305 7.89 -3.16 14.66
C ASN A 305 7.30 -3.49 16.04
N GLU A 306 7.25 -2.53 16.97
CA GLU A 306 6.58 -2.70 18.26
C GLU A 306 5.07 -2.88 18.10
N ALA A 307 4.44 -2.09 17.22
CA ALA A 307 3.02 -2.20 16.91
C ALA A 307 2.66 -3.56 16.27
N ASP A 308 3.51 -4.09 15.40
CA ASP A 308 3.33 -5.41 14.79
C ASP A 308 3.46 -6.55 15.83
N GLN A 309 4.41 -6.43 16.76
CA GLN A 309 4.56 -7.40 17.87
C GLN A 309 3.35 -7.37 18.81
N GLU A 310 2.82 -6.19 19.13
CA GLU A 310 1.63 -6.07 19.97
C GLU A 310 0.41 -6.73 19.30
N LEU A 311 0.23 -6.49 18.00
CA LEU A 311 -0.83 -7.12 17.21
C LEU A 311 -0.74 -8.65 17.24
N GLU A 312 0.47 -9.20 17.06
CA GLU A 312 0.69 -10.65 17.09
C GLU A 312 0.31 -11.25 18.46
N VAL A 313 0.72 -10.61 19.56
CA VAL A 313 0.39 -11.06 20.92
C VAL A 313 -1.11 -11.03 21.17
N VAL A 314 -1.80 -9.96 20.74
CA VAL A 314 -3.24 -9.83 20.92
C VAL A 314 -4.00 -10.84 20.08
N GLN A 315 -3.56 -11.09 18.84
CA GLN A 315 -4.15 -12.10 17.96
C GLN A 315 -4.01 -13.52 18.55
N GLN A 316 -2.81 -13.89 19.00
CA GLN A 316 -2.60 -15.19 19.64
C GLN A 316 -3.47 -15.38 20.89
N ARG A 317 -3.62 -14.33 21.70
CA ARG A 317 -4.49 -14.35 22.87
C ARG A 317 -5.95 -14.52 22.48
N PHE A 318 -6.42 -13.80 21.46
CA PHE A 318 -7.78 -13.91 20.95
C PHE A 318 -8.07 -15.31 20.42
N GLU A 319 -7.20 -15.86 19.57
CA GLU A 319 -7.32 -17.22 19.03
C GLU A 319 -7.40 -18.28 20.13
N LEU A 320 -6.54 -18.18 21.15
CA LEU A 320 -6.53 -19.11 22.27
C LEU A 320 -7.81 -19.01 23.11
N THR A 321 -8.28 -17.78 23.38
CA THR A 321 -9.53 -17.54 24.12
C THR A 321 -10.75 -18.08 23.36
N VAL A 322 -10.86 -17.80 22.06
CA VAL A 322 -11.96 -18.29 21.21
C VAL A 322 -11.92 -19.81 21.09
N SER A 323 -10.75 -20.39 20.84
CA SER A 323 -10.61 -21.85 20.75
C SER A 323 -11.00 -22.55 22.05
N SER A 324 -10.62 -21.99 23.21
CA SER A 324 -11.01 -22.54 24.52
C SER A 324 -12.52 -22.49 24.72
N MET A 325 -13.15 -21.35 24.43
CA MET A 325 -14.60 -21.19 24.56
C MET A 325 -15.39 -22.10 23.62
N LEU A 326 -14.94 -22.27 22.37
CA LEU A 326 -15.58 -23.18 21.41
C LEU A 326 -15.48 -24.63 21.87
N SER A 327 -14.33 -25.05 22.41
CA SER A 327 -14.17 -26.39 22.99
C SER A 327 -15.10 -26.61 24.19
N GLU A 328 -15.23 -25.62 25.08
CA GLU A 328 -16.15 -25.70 26.22
C GLU A 328 -17.61 -25.76 25.77
N LEU A 329 -17.98 -24.97 24.76
CA LEU A 329 -19.32 -24.96 24.20
C LEU A 329 -19.67 -26.31 23.55
N GLU A 330 -18.71 -26.94 22.84
CA GLU A 330 -18.89 -28.27 22.27
C GLU A 330 -19.12 -29.34 23.36
N LEU A 331 -18.32 -29.30 24.42
CA LEU A 331 -18.49 -30.18 25.59
C LEU A 331 -19.86 -29.99 26.24
N LEU A 332 -20.30 -28.73 26.36
CA LEU A 332 -21.56 -28.38 27.00
C LEU A 332 -22.76 -28.83 26.16
N ARG A 333 -22.69 -28.71 24.82
CA ARG A 333 -23.69 -29.28 23.91
C ARG A 333 -23.78 -30.80 24.00
N LYS A 334 -22.65 -31.50 24.08
CA LYS A 334 -22.63 -32.95 24.30
C LYS A 334 -23.30 -33.34 25.62
N HIS A 335 -23.03 -32.59 26.69
CA HIS A 335 -23.67 -32.81 27.99
C HIS A 335 -25.17 -32.54 27.94
N ASN A 336 -25.60 -31.47 27.27
CA ASN A 336 -27.01 -31.11 27.12
C ASN A 336 -27.79 -32.18 26.34
N ASN A 337 -27.22 -32.68 25.24
CA ASN A 337 -27.80 -33.79 24.48
C ASN A 337 -27.96 -35.05 25.34
N MET A 338 -26.95 -35.39 26.16
CA MET A 338 -27.05 -36.52 27.09
C MET A 338 -28.17 -36.34 28.12
N LEU A 339 -28.34 -35.13 28.67
CA LEU A 339 -29.41 -34.83 29.62
C LEU A 339 -30.80 -34.90 28.96
N MET A 340 -30.92 -34.44 27.71
CA MET A 340 -32.15 -34.55 26.92
C MET A 340 -32.51 -36.02 26.65
N GLU A 341 -31.54 -36.87 26.29
CA GLU A 341 -31.75 -38.32 26.14
C GLU A 341 -32.17 -38.98 27.47
N GLN A 342 -31.56 -38.60 28.59
CA GLN A 342 -31.97 -39.07 29.93
C GLN A 342 -33.38 -38.62 30.30
N MET A 343 -33.78 -37.41 29.90
CA MET A 343 -35.14 -36.92 30.10
C MET A 343 -36.14 -37.71 29.26
N GLN A 344 -35.84 -37.96 27.99
CA GLN A 344 -36.71 -38.72 27.07
C GLN A 344 -36.91 -40.16 27.56
N THR A 345 -35.84 -40.83 27.99
CA THR A 345 -35.94 -42.17 28.59
C THR A 345 -36.74 -42.18 29.90
N LEU A 346 -36.67 -41.11 30.70
CA LEU A 346 -37.52 -40.95 31.89
C LEU A 346 -38.99 -40.71 31.54
N GLU A 347 -39.29 -40.02 30.44
CA GLU A 347 -40.66 -39.84 29.93
C GLU A 347 -41.25 -41.14 29.38
N GLU A 348 -40.48 -41.91 28.61
CA GLU A 348 -40.88 -43.23 28.11
C GLU A 348 -41.08 -44.25 29.24
N SER A 349 -40.36 -44.09 30.36
CA SER A 349 -40.51 -44.92 31.56
C SER A 349 -41.70 -44.56 32.45
N LYS A 350 -42.44 -43.47 32.17
CA LYS A 350 -43.68 -43.17 32.89
C LYS A 350 -44.72 -44.24 32.56
N PRO A 351 -45.29 -44.93 33.56
CA PRO A 351 -46.42 -45.82 33.30
C PRO A 351 -47.57 -44.96 32.76
N GLN A 352 -48.04 -45.29 31.55
CA GLN A 352 -49.32 -44.80 31.04
C GLN A 352 -50.40 -45.27 32.01
N VAL A 353 -51.00 -44.32 32.74
CA VAL A 353 -52.13 -44.56 33.65
C VAL A 353 -53.43 -44.48 32.87
#